data_AF-A0A2W2EKW6-F1
#
_entry.id   AF-A0A2W2EKW6-F1
#
_cell.length_a   1.000
_cell.length_b   1.000
_cell.length_c   1.000
_cell.angle_alpha   90.00
_cell.angle_beta   90.00
_cell.angle_gamma   90.00
#
_symmetry.space_group_name_H-M   'P 1'
#
loop_
_entity.id
_entity.type
_entity.pdbx_description
1 polymer ?
#
loop_
_entity_poly.entity_id
_entity_poly.type
_entity_poly.pdbx_seq_one_letter_code
_entity_poly.pdbx_strand_id
1 'polypeptide(L)'
;MLPSITPDHPFASRRLVPVVVPGMVLLGVWGLRWVLAQARRRGYGPRVRRGLATAGVVLVLVPPAFVSGGTAFTPVERGEAAAVAGLCAAIPPDASVLLVERVTGDRFAQVVRGLCGVPAARVRMLSTIDKEVAQAADVRRLMTRIRQAGRRPVLLAAAQAQLIRY
;
A
#
# COMPACT_ATOMS: atom_id res chain seq x y z
N MET A 1 20.41 -13.92 -13.22
CA MET A 1 19.34 -13.13 -12.56
C MET A 1 18.06 -13.94 -12.67
N LEU A 2 17.73 -14.75 -11.67
CA LEU A 2 16.38 -15.30 -11.59
C LEU A 2 15.52 -14.28 -10.82
N PRO A 3 14.36 -13.89 -11.35
CA PRO A 3 13.42 -13.06 -10.61
C PRO A 3 12.90 -13.87 -9.43
N SER A 4 13.35 -13.56 -8.22
CA SER A 4 12.69 -14.04 -7.00
C SER A 4 11.41 -13.23 -6.82
N ILE A 5 10.35 -13.67 -7.50
CA ILE A 5 8.98 -13.38 -7.09
C ILE A 5 8.84 -14.14 -5.77
N THR A 6 8.91 -13.44 -4.64
CA THR A 6 8.38 -14.00 -3.40
C THR A 6 6.96 -14.46 -3.69
N PRO A 7 6.53 -15.68 -3.30
CA PRO A 7 5.13 -16.06 -3.38
C PRO A 7 4.36 -15.29 -2.30
N ASP A 8 4.21 -13.99 -2.48
CA ASP A 8 3.32 -13.21 -1.64
C ASP A 8 1.87 -13.48 -2.09
N HIS A 9 1.03 -13.83 -1.11
CA HIS A 9 -0.42 -14.00 -1.22
C HIS A 9 -1.24 -12.81 -1.82
N PRO A 10 -0.75 -11.55 -2.01
CA PRO A 10 -1.56 -10.47 -2.59
C PRO A 10 -2.09 -10.72 -4.00
N PHE A 11 -1.39 -11.50 -4.83
CA PHE A 11 -1.80 -11.71 -6.22
C PHE A 11 -2.94 -12.73 -6.37
N ALA A 12 -3.07 -13.68 -5.44
CA ALA A 12 -4.18 -14.64 -5.40
C ALA A 12 -5.48 -14.01 -4.87
N SER A 13 -5.39 -13.10 -3.89
CA SER A 13 -6.55 -12.38 -3.34
C SER A 13 -7.10 -11.31 -4.29
N ARG A 14 -6.25 -10.73 -5.16
CA ARG A 14 -6.65 -9.70 -6.14
C ARG A 14 -7.72 -10.13 -7.15
N ARG A 15 -7.90 -11.43 -7.41
CA ARG A 15 -8.97 -11.96 -8.27
C ARG A 15 -10.22 -12.34 -7.50
N LEU A 16 -10.08 -12.70 -6.22
CA LEU A 16 -11.19 -13.04 -5.36
C LEU A 16 -11.98 -11.79 -5.00
N VAL A 17 -11.34 -10.67 -4.67
CA VAL A 17 -12.05 -9.44 -4.26
C VAL A 17 -13.01 -8.89 -5.34
N PRO A 18 -12.62 -8.75 -6.63
CA PRO A 18 -13.51 -8.23 -7.67
C PRO A 18 -14.63 -9.17 -8.09
N VAL A 19 -14.54 -10.47 -7.78
CA VAL A 19 -15.52 -11.49 -8.22
C VAL A 19 -16.41 -11.95 -7.07
N VAL A 20 -15.82 -12.20 -5.89
CA VAL A 20 -16.54 -12.68 -4.70
C VAL A 20 -17.46 -11.60 -4.15
N VAL A 21 -17.01 -10.34 -4.07
CA VAL A 21 -17.85 -9.24 -3.57
C VAL A 21 -19.12 -9.08 -4.41
N PRO A 22 -19.06 -8.90 -5.74
CA PRO A 22 -20.29 -8.81 -6.53
C PRO A 22 -21.10 -10.10 -6.54
N GLY A 23 -20.45 -11.28 -6.54
CA GLY A 23 -21.16 -12.56 -6.45
C GLY A 23 -21.98 -12.70 -5.17
N MET A 24 -21.41 -12.30 -4.03
CA MET A 24 -22.05 -12.36 -2.72
C MET A 24 -23.18 -11.33 -2.59
N VAL A 25 -23.03 -10.15 -3.19
CA VAL A 25 -24.12 -9.16 -3.32
C VAL A 25 -25.28 -9.71 -4.14
N LEU A 26 -25.00 -10.31 -5.30
CA LEU A 26 -26.04 -10.90 -6.15
C LEU A 26 -26.77 -12.05 -5.46
N LEU A 27 -26.05 -12.95 -4.78
CA LEU A 27 -26.65 -14.03 -4.01
C LEU A 27 -27.49 -13.52 -2.84
N GLY A 28 -27.04 -12.46 -2.15
CA GLY A 28 -27.79 -11.82 -1.08
C GLY A 28 -29.12 -11.23 -1.58
N VAL A 29 -29.09 -10.46 -2.67
CA VAL A 29 -30.29 -9.87 -3.29
C VAL A 29 -31.23 -10.95 -3.82
N TRP A 30 -30.68 -11.99 -4.47
CA TRP A 30 -31.46 -13.10 -4.99
C TRP A 30 -32.13 -13.90 -3.85
N GLY A 31 -31.39 -14.20 -2.78
CA GLY A 31 -31.89 -14.89 -1.60
C GLY A 31 -33.01 -14.10 -0.92
N LEU A 32 -32.83 -12.80 -0.72
CA LEU A 32 -33.87 -11.93 -0.16
C LEU A 32 -35.14 -11.93 -1.03
N ARG A 33 -34.99 -11.82 -2.34
CA ARG A 33 -36.11 -11.90 -3.29
C ARG A 33 -36.80 -13.26 -3.26
N TRP A 34 -36.04 -14.35 -3.17
CA TRP A 34 -36.56 -15.72 -3.11
C TRP A 34 -37.37 -15.94 -1.83
N VAL A 35 -36.85 -15.52 -0.68
CA VAL A 35 -37.54 -15.62 0.61
C VAL A 35 -38.84 -14.80 0.62
N LEU A 36 -38.81 -13.56 0.10
CA LEU A 36 -40.01 -12.72 -0.02
C LEU A 36 -41.03 -13.28 -1.02
N ALA A 37 -40.58 -13.91 -2.11
CA ALA A 37 -41.46 -14.60 -3.07
C ALA A 37 -42.07 -15.87 -2.46
N GLN A 38 -41.32 -16.62 -1.67
CA GLN A 38 -41.80 -17.81 -0.98
C GLN A 38 -42.81 -17.47 0.12
N ALA A 39 -42.59 -16.37 0.86
CA ALA A 39 -43.54 -15.86 1.83
C ALA A 39 -44.87 -15.44 1.17
N ARG A 40 -44.82 -14.84 -0.04
CA ARG A 40 -46.02 -14.55 -0.83
C ARG A 40 -46.76 -15.82 -1.24
N ARG A 41 -46.05 -16.84 -1.75
CA ARG A 41 -46.65 -18.12 -2.18
C ARG A 41 -47.32 -18.89 -1.04
N ARG A 42 -46.80 -18.75 0.19
CA ARG A 42 -47.40 -19.36 1.40
C ARG A 42 -48.53 -18.55 2.03
N GLY A 43 -48.94 -17.42 1.42
CA GLY A 43 -50.07 -16.61 1.90
C GLY A 43 -49.76 -15.73 3.11
N TYR A 44 -48.49 -15.48 3.44
CA TYR A 44 -48.14 -14.62 4.57
C TYR A 44 -48.58 -13.17 4.32
N GLY A 45 -49.23 -12.57 5.32
CA GLY A 45 -49.73 -11.20 5.28
C GLY A 45 -48.63 -10.13 5.11
N PRO A 46 -48.99 -8.90 4.70
CA PRO A 46 -48.05 -7.84 4.37
C PRO A 46 -47.15 -7.41 5.53
N ARG A 47 -47.61 -7.58 6.78
CA ARG A 47 -46.83 -7.27 8.00
C ARG A 47 -45.64 -8.21 8.18
N VAL A 48 -45.85 -9.53 8.01
CA VAL A 48 -44.80 -10.55 8.12
C VAL A 48 -43.73 -10.33 7.03
N ARG A 49 -44.17 -9.98 5.81
CA ARG A 49 -43.26 -9.68 4.70
C ARG A 49 -42.37 -8.47 4.96
N ARG A 50 -42.92 -7.41 5.57
CA ARG A 50 -42.14 -6.22 5.97
C ARG A 50 -41.13 -6.56 7.06
N GLY A 51 -41.54 -7.31 8.08
CA GLY A 51 -40.65 -7.76 9.16
C GLY A 51 -39.46 -8.59 8.64
N LEU A 52 -39.72 -9.46 7.67
CA LEU A 52 -38.68 -10.29 7.05
C LEU A 52 -37.70 -9.46 6.21
N ALA A 53 -38.20 -8.46 5.48
CA ALA A 53 -37.36 -7.54 4.72
C ALA A 53 -36.49 -6.68 5.65
N THR A 54 -37.06 -6.13 6.72
CA THR A 54 -36.31 -5.34 7.70
C THR A 54 -35.26 -6.19 8.42
N ALA A 55 -35.60 -7.42 8.81
CA ALA A 55 -34.64 -8.34 9.43
C ALA A 55 -33.48 -8.68 8.48
N GLY A 56 -33.76 -8.88 7.19
CA GLY A 56 -32.73 -9.10 6.17
C GLY A 56 -31.79 -7.90 6.00
N VAL A 57 -32.32 -6.68 5.95
CA VAL A 57 -31.52 -5.45 5.86
C VAL A 57 -30.64 -5.28 7.10
N VAL A 58 -31.20 -5.49 8.29
CA VAL A 58 -30.46 -5.40 9.56
C VAL A 58 -29.34 -6.44 9.60
N LEU A 59 -29.62 -7.69 9.23
CA LEU A 59 -28.62 -8.77 9.23
C LEU A 59 -27.46 -8.49 8.26
N VAL A 60 -27.72 -7.82 7.14
CA VAL A 60 -26.68 -7.46 6.16
C VAL A 60 -25.85 -6.24 6.60
N LEU A 61 -26.48 -5.23 7.21
CA LEU A 61 -25.81 -3.95 7.53
C LEU A 61 -25.12 -3.94 8.90
N VAL A 62 -25.63 -4.66 9.89
CA VAL A 62 -25.10 -4.61 11.26
C VAL A 62 -23.69 -5.19 11.38
N PRO A 63 -23.37 -6.38 10.81
CA PRO A 63 -22.02 -6.94 10.95
C PRO A 63 -20.92 -6.06 10.31
N PRO A 64 -21.08 -5.52 9.08
CA PRO A 64 -20.14 -4.56 8.52
C PRO A 64 -20.00 -3.31 9.37
N ALA A 65 -21.11 -2.73 9.87
CA ALA A 65 -21.04 -1.54 10.71
C ALA A 65 -20.32 -1.80 12.04
N PHE A 66 -20.52 -2.96 12.64
CA PHE A 66 -19.85 -3.36 13.88
C PHE A 66 -18.35 -3.63 13.67
N VAL A 67 -18.01 -4.39 12.62
CA VAL A 67 -16.61 -4.76 12.30
C VAL A 67 -15.81 -3.53 11.83
N SER A 68 -16.41 -2.70 10.97
CA SER A 68 -15.76 -1.48 10.48
C SER A 68 -15.81 -0.32 11.47
N GLY A 69 -16.75 -0.29 12.42
CA GLY A 69 -16.86 0.80 13.39
C GLY A 69 -15.61 0.95 14.26
N GLY A 70 -14.96 -0.17 14.62
CA GLY A 70 -13.72 -0.15 15.41
C GLY A 70 -12.51 0.37 14.63
N THR A 71 -12.46 0.16 13.31
CA THR A 71 -11.29 0.52 12.48
C THR A 71 -11.48 1.82 11.68
N ALA A 72 -12.73 2.22 11.41
CA ALA A 72 -13.05 3.46 10.71
C ALA A 72 -12.60 4.70 11.48
N PHE A 73 -12.50 4.60 12.82
CA PHE A 73 -12.05 5.68 13.69
C PHE A 73 -10.64 5.46 14.27
N THR A 74 -9.96 4.37 13.91
CA THR A 74 -8.53 4.21 14.23
C THR A 74 -7.73 4.80 13.08
N PRO A 75 -7.03 5.93 13.28
CA PRO A 75 -6.12 6.44 12.27
C PRO A 75 -4.97 5.45 12.11
N VAL A 76 -4.94 4.77 10.98
CA VAL A 76 -3.78 4.02 10.51
C VAL A 76 -2.69 5.03 10.12
N GLU A 77 -1.43 4.73 10.42
CA GLU A 77 -0.25 5.54 10.05
C GLU A 77 -0.14 6.92 10.70
N ARG A 78 -0.51 7.06 11.99
CA ARG A 78 -0.22 8.32 12.73
C ARG A 78 1.29 8.62 12.72
N GLY A 79 1.65 9.74 12.12
CA GLY A 79 3.02 10.25 12.10
C GLY A 79 3.82 9.85 10.85
N GLU A 80 3.42 8.84 10.09
CA GLU A 80 4.12 8.49 8.84
C GLU A 80 4.01 9.60 7.81
N ALA A 81 2.82 10.17 7.64
CA ALA A 81 2.61 11.31 6.74
C ALA A 81 3.45 12.52 7.14
N ALA A 82 3.58 12.79 8.45
CA ALA A 82 4.40 13.88 8.97
C ALA A 82 5.91 13.59 8.78
N ALA A 83 6.33 12.33 8.97
CA ALA A 83 7.71 11.91 8.72
C ALA A 83 8.07 12.00 7.23
N VAL A 84 7.17 11.62 6.34
CA VAL A 84 7.36 11.76 4.89
C VAL A 84 7.38 13.23 4.47
N ALA A 85 6.49 14.05 5.03
CA ALA A 85 6.50 15.49 4.77
C ALA A 85 7.82 16.14 5.23
N GLY A 86 8.33 15.77 6.42
CA GLY A 86 9.63 16.21 6.91
C GLY A 86 10.78 15.75 6.02
N LEU A 87 10.73 14.51 5.51
CA LEU A 87 11.71 14.01 4.56
C LEU A 87 11.69 14.82 3.25
N CYS A 88 10.52 15.04 2.66
CA CYS A 88 10.42 15.80 1.40
C CYS A 88 10.86 17.27 1.59
N ALA A 89 10.55 17.88 2.75
CA ALA A 89 11.01 19.23 3.06
C ALA A 89 12.54 19.35 3.18
N ALA A 90 13.22 18.26 3.60
CA ALA A 90 14.67 18.21 3.67
C ALA A 90 15.36 18.00 2.31
N ILE A 91 14.60 17.62 1.27
CA ILE A 91 15.16 17.34 -0.07
C ILE A 91 15.01 18.57 -0.97
N PRO A 92 16.10 19.12 -1.52
CA PRO A 92 16.03 20.23 -2.46
C PRO A 92 15.25 19.88 -3.73
N PRO A 93 14.53 20.83 -4.37
CA PRO A 93 13.74 20.58 -5.57
C PRO A 93 14.58 20.18 -6.79
N ASP A 94 15.87 20.55 -6.81
CA ASP A 94 16.86 20.23 -7.84
C ASP A 94 17.70 18.97 -7.51
N ALA A 95 17.27 18.19 -6.51
CA ALA A 95 17.99 17.02 -6.07
C ALA A 95 17.75 15.78 -6.94
N SER A 96 18.75 14.90 -6.96
CA SER A 96 18.62 13.51 -7.38
C SER A 96 19.05 12.62 -6.22
N VAL A 97 18.12 11.81 -5.71
CA VAL A 97 18.31 11.00 -4.49
C VAL A 97 18.89 9.64 -4.84
N LEU A 98 20.03 9.30 -4.25
CA LEU A 98 20.66 7.99 -4.37
C LEU A 98 20.46 7.21 -3.08
N LEU A 99 19.74 6.09 -3.17
CA LEU A 99 19.54 5.18 -2.05
C LEU A 99 20.69 4.17 -2.01
N VAL A 100 21.48 4.21 -0.94
CA VAL A 100 22.73 3.44 -0.79
C VAL A 100 22.59 2.20 0.10
N GLU A 101 21.42 1.98 0.66
CA GLU A 101 21.07 0.84 1.53
C GLU A 101 19.81 0.13 0.98
N ARG A 102 19.77 -1.21 1.08
CA ARG A 102 18.79 -2.06 0.40
C ARG A 102 17.35 -1.80 0.85
N VAL A 103 17.10 -1.87 2.15
CA VAL A 103 15.76 -1.79 2.74
C VAL A 103 15.15 -0.42 2.50
N THR A 104 15.94 0.63 2.65
CA THR A 104 15.55 2.01 2.39
C THR A 104 15.29 2.20 0.89
N GLY A 105 16.17 1.63 0.06
CA GLY A 105 16.00 1.53 -1.39
C GLY A 105 14.64 0.97 -1.81
N ASP A 106 14.26 -0.16 -1.23
CA ASP A 106 13.08 -0.92 -1.63
C ASP A 106 11.78 -0.25 -1.16
N ARG A 107 11.79 0.40 0.01
CA ARG A 107 10.60 1.02 0.60
C ARG A 107 10.40 2.48 0.17
N PHE A 108 11.48 3.27 0.10
CA PHE A 108 11.36 4.72 -0.05
C PHE A 108 11.58 5.23 -1.47
N ALA A 109 12.08 4.41 -2.42
CA ALA A 109 12.26 4.88 -3.80
C ALA A 109 10.93 5.35 -4.44
N GLN A 110 9.81 4.67 -4.14
CA GLN A 110 8.50 5.06 -4.67
C GLN A 110 7.91 6.26 -3.93
N VAL A 111 8.10 6.33 -2.61
CA VAL A 111 7.71 7.47 -1.78
C VAL A 111 8.40 8.74 -2.26
N VAL A 112 9.72 8.72 -2.45
CA VAL A 112 10.50 9.89 -2.88
C VAL A 112 10.11 10.35 -4.29
N ARG A 113 9.91 9.42 -5.23
CA ARG A 113 9.50 9.76 -6.61
C ARG A 113 8.06 10.30 -6.68
N GLY A 114 7.15 9.66 -5.95
CA GLY A 114 5.72 9.96 -6.03
C GLY A 114 5.27 11.13 -5.16
N LEU A 115 5.82 11.26 -3.94
CA LEU A 115 5.43 12.28 -2.98
C LEU A 115 6.36 13.49 -2.96
N CYS A 116 7.68 13.28 -3.07
CA CYS A 116 8.63 14.41 -3.10
C CYS A 116 8.88 14.95 -4.52
N GLY A 117 8.49 14.21 -5.57
CA GLY A 117 8.59 14.66 -6.97
C GLY A 117 10.02 14.71 -7.55
N VAL A 118 11.00 14.09 -6.88
CA VAL A 118 12.40 14.09 -7.32
C VAL A 118 12.83 12.71 -7.84
N PRO A 119 13.79 12.64 -8.79
CA PRO A 119 14.32 11.36 -9.22
C PRO A 119 15.05 10.67 -8.08
N ALA A 120 14.61 9.45 -7.76
CA ALA A 120 15.28 8.57 -6.84
C ALA A 120 15.87 7.37 -7.59
N ALA A 121 17.05 6.89 -7.22
CA ALA A 121 17.64 5.68 -7.79
C ALA A 121 18.33 4.83 -6.72
N ARG A 122 18.14 3.51 -6.79
CA ARG A 122 18.89 2.56 -5.97
C ARG A 122 20.26 2.34 -6.60
N VAL A 123 21.32 2.52 -5.82
CA VAL A 123 22.68 2.19 -6.28
C VAL A 123 22.86 0.68 -6.19
N ARG A 124 23.52 0.09 -7.19
CA ARG A 124 23.77 -1.35 -7.21
C ARG A 124 24.62 -1.74 -6.00
N MET A 125 24.14 -2.69 -5.20
CA MET A 125 24.84 -3.19 -4.03
C MET A 125 25.63 -4.45 -4.40
N LEU A 126 26.89 -4.51 -3.96
CA LEU A 126 27.60 -5.79 -3.88
C LEU A 126 27.26 -6.40 -2.53
N SER A 127 26.53 -7.52 -2.54
CA SER A 127 26.27 -8.27 -1.32
C SER A 127 27.58 -8.92 -0.88
N THR A 128 28.16 -8.42 0.21
CA THR A 128 29.23 -9.10 0.94
C THR A 128 28.66 -9.50 2.30
N ILE A 129 29.10 -10.64 2.81
CA ILE A 129 28.49 -11.43 3.91
C ILE A 129 28.12 -10.58 5.16
N ASP A 130 28.78 -9.43 5.36
CA ASP A 130 28.56 -8.57 6.53
C ASP A 130 27.88 -7.20 6.25
N LYS A 131 27.75 -6.74 4.99
CA LYS A 131 27.20 -5.39 4.69
C LYS A 131 26.50 -5.31 3.32
N GLU A 132 25.19 -5.02 3.32
CA GLU A 132 24.40 -4.69 2.12
C GLU A 132 24.42 -3.16 1.83
N VAL A 133 25.60 -2.60 1.57
CA VAL A 133 25.77 -1.16 1.31
C VAL A 133 26.41 -0.94 -0.06
N ALA A 134 25.99 0.12 -0.77
CA ALA A 134 26.50 0.44 -2.10
C ALA A 134 28.03 0.66 -2.15
N GLN A 135 28.68 0.30 -3.26
CA GLN A 135 30.12 0.50 -3.38
C GLN A 135 30.47 1.99 -3.59
N ALA A 136 31.48 2.52 -2.87
CA ALA A 136 31.84 3.94 -2.91
C ALA A 136 32.32 4.45 -4.28
N ALA A 137 32.89 3.58 -5.11
CA ALA A 137 33.23 3.92 -6.49
C ALA A 137 31.99 4.22 -7.33
N ASP A 138 30.95 3.39 -7.22
CA ASP A 138 29.70 3.54 -7.98
C ASP A 138 28.91 4.78 -7.52
N VAL A 139 28.83 5.01 -6.21
CA VAL A 139 28.18 6.21 -5.64
C VAL A 139 28.86 7.49 -6.15
N ARG A 140 30.20 7.58 -6.04
CA ARG A 140 30.95 8.75 -6.53
C ARG A 140 30.78 8.98 -8.03
N ARG A 141 30.80 7.91 -8.84
CA ARG A 141 30.56 7.99 -10.28
C ARG A 141 29.18 8.56 -10.60
N LEU A 142 28.15 8.13 -9.89
CA LEU A 142 26.77 8.62 -10.06
C LEU A 142 26.63 10.07 -9.60
N MET A 143 27.25 10.45 -8.47
CA MET A 143 27.26 11.84 -7.99
C MET A 143 27.86 12.79 -9.03
N THR A 144 28.98 12.41 -9.68
CA THR A 144 29.59 13.22 -10.74
C THR A 144 28.64 13.40 -11.93
N ARG A 145 27.96 12.33 -12.37
CA ARG A 145 26.98 12.41 -13.47
C ARG A 145 25.79 13.31 -13.11
N ILE A 146 25.29 13.23 -11.88
CA ILE A 146 24.19 14.07 -11.40
C ILE A 146 24.60 15.56 -11.43
N ARG A 147 25.80 15.87 -10.94
CA ARG A 147 26.34 17.24 -10.98
C ARG A 147 26.52 17.75 -12.42
N GLN A 148 27.01 16.89 -13.32
CA GLN A 148 27.13 17.22 -14.74
C GLN A 148 25.78 17.47 -15.41
N ALA A 149 24.72 16.81 -14.93
CA ALA A 149 23.34 17.05 -15.36
C ALA A 149 22.70 18.30 -14.70
N GLY A 150 23.47 19.11 -13.96
CA GLY A 150 22.99 20.33 -13.31
C GLY A 150 22.13 20.09 -12.07
N ARG A 151 22.21 18.92 -11.45
CA ARG A 151 21.42 18.55 -10.26
C ARG A 151 22.29 18.31 -9.03
N ARG A 152 21.68 18.35 -7.85
CA ARG A 152 22.36 18.13 -6.56
C ARG A 152 22.22 16.66 -6.12
N PRO A 153 23.32 15.90 -5.99
CA PRO A 153 23.22 14.52 -5.49
C PRO A 153 22.95 14.53 -3.98
N VAL A 154 21.90 13.82 -3.55
CA VAL A 154 21.58 13.60 -2.13
C VAL A 154 21.66 12.10 -1.84
N LEU A 155 22.40 11.72 -0.81
CA LEU A 155 22.52 10.32 -0.39
C LEU A 155 21.49 10.03 0.70
N LEU A 156 20.81 8.90 0.58
CA LEU A 156 19.79 8.48 1.53
C LEU A 156 20.07 7.04 2.00
N ALA A 157 20.10 6.87 3.32
CA ALA A 157 20.46 5.63 4.01
C ALA A 157 19.64 5.50 5.31
N ALA A 158 19.61 4.30 5.88
CA ALA A 158 18.88 4.04 7.13
C ALA A 158 19.54 4.73 8.34
N ALA A 159 20.87 4.89 8.33
CA ALA A 159 21.60 5.52 9.43
C ALA A 159 22.71 6.45 8.90
N GLN A 160 22.95 7.55 9.61
CA GLN A 160 24.03 8.49 9.28
C GLN A 160 25.42 7.84 9.24
N ALA A 161 25.67 6.84 10.09
CA ALA A 161 26.94 6.11 10.11
C ALA A 161 27.27 5.42 8.79
N GLN A 162 26.26 5.11 7.97
CA GLN A 162 26.44 4.50 6.65
C GLN A 162 26.87 5.54 5.59
N LEU A 163 26.62 6.83 5.84
CA LEU A 163 27.00 7.93 4.95
C LEU A 163 28.47 8.34 5.09
N ILE A 164 29.09 8.10 6.26
CA ILE A 164 30.50 8.46 6.57
C ILE A 164 31.49 7.84 5.55
N ARG A 165 31.07 6.82 4.80
CA ARG A 165 31.88 6.10 3.82
C ARG A 165 32.00 6.81 2.45
N TYR A 166 31.28 7.90 2.20
CA TYR A 166 31.22 8.59 0.89
C TYR A 166 31.51 10.08 0.99
#